data_AF-S4NWP9-F1
#
_entry.id   AF-S4NWP9-F1
#
_cell.length_a   1.000
_cell.length_b   1.000
_cell.length_c   1.000
_cell.angle_alpha   90.00
_cell.angle_beta   90.00
_cell.angle_gamma   90.00
#
_symmetry.space_group_name_H-M   'P 1'
#
loop_
_entity.id
_entity.type
_entity.pdbx_description
1 polymer ?
#
loop_
_entity_poly.entity_id
_entity_poly.type
_entity_poly.pdbx_seq_one_letter_code
_entity_poly.pdbx_strand_id
1 'polypeptide(L)'
;GGANYTSYIYQASITAPNKEELKLFVKVAAAGEKMRETSPFKVYEIESYGYNVLLKSYKALEEKHNVPKEHRLATPKFYGTSDVYLREAVVLEDLSASG
;
A
#
# COMPACT_ATOMS: atom_id res chain seq x y z
N GLY A 1 -1.88 -16.40 -1.11
CA GLY A 1 -2.61 -16.00 -2.33
C GLY A 1 -4.10 -15.91 -2.01
N GLY A 2 -4.60 -14.69 -1.81
CA GLY A 2 -6.02 -14.39 -1.63
C GLY A 2 -6.40 -13.01 -2.18
N ALA A 3 -5.44 -12.31 -2.79
CA ALA A 3 -5.60 -10.95 -3.25
C ALA A 3 -6.58 -10.85 -4.42
N ASN A 4 -6.59 -11.80 -5.35
CA ASN A 4 -7.49 -11.80 -6.51
C ASN A 4 -8.97 -12.07 -6.18
N TYR A 5 -9.28 -12.44 -4.94
CA TYR A 5 -10.67 -12.70 -4.50
C TYR A 5 -11.34 -11.45 -3.91
N THR A 6 -10.55 -10.56 -3.31
CA THR A 6 -11.07 -9.35 -2.65
C THR A 6 -10.57 -8.06 -3.29
N SER A 7 -9.59 -8.15 -4.19
CA SER A 7 -8.93 -7.02 -4.83
C SER A 7 -8.57 -7.31 -6.30
N TYR A 8 -8.66 -6.29 -7.14
CA TYR A 8 -7.93 -6.22 -8.41
C TYR A 8 -6.53 -5.67 -8.15
N ILE A 9 -5.53 -6.25 -8.81
CA ILE A 9 -4.14 -5.80 -8.73
C ILE A 9 -3.77 -5.19 -10.08
N TYR A 10 -3.16 -4.01 -10.04
CA TYR A 10 -2.64 -3.31 -11.21
C TYR A 10 -1.18 -2.93 -10.99
N GLN A 11 -0.44 -2.86 -12.09
CA GLN A 11 0.85 -2.18 -12.16
C GLN A 11 0.66 -0.92 -13.01
N ALA A 12 1.26 0.19 -12.59
CA ALA A 12 1.22 1.45 -13.32
C ALA A 12 2.60 2.10 -13.34
N SER A 13 2.91 2.79 -14.43
CA SER A 13 4.14 3.58 -14.57
C SER A 13 3.79 5.05 -14.77
N ILE A 14 4.50 5.94 -14.09
CA ILE A 14 4.48 7.38 -14.35
C ILE A 14 5.86 7.77 -14.87
N THR A 15 5.89 8.37 -16.06
CA THR A 15 7.11 8.84 -16.73
C THR A 15 7.08 10.35 -16.92
N ALA A 16 8.25 10.99 -16.83
CA ALA A 16 8.42 12.39 -17.13
C ALA A 16 9.81 12.63 -17.76
N PRO A 17 9.98 13.63 -18.65
CA PRO A 17 11.27 13.93 -19.24
C PRO A 17 12.34 14.18 -18.17
N ASN A 18 13.51 13.55 -18.32
CA ASN A 18 14.64 13.65 -17.39
C ASN A 18 14.32 13.26 -15.94
N LYS A 19 13.34 12.38 -15.72
CA LYS A 19 13.02 11.79 -14.42
C LYS A 19 13.05 10.27 -14.53
N GLU A 20 13.41 9.62 -13.42
CA GLU A 20 13.29 8.18 -13.30
C GLU A 20 11.82 7.76 -13.43
N GLU A 21 11.59 6.61 -14.06
CA GLU A 21 10.25 6.01 -14.14
C GLU A 21 9.79 5.63 -12.73
N LEU A 22 8.62 6.12 -12.35
CA LEU A 22 7.97 5.74 -11.09
C LEU A 22 7.06 4.55 -11.34
N LYS A 23 7.46 3.37 -10.84
CA LYS A 23 6.67 2.14 -10.92
C LYS A 23 5.83 1.93 -9.67
N LEU A 24 4.54 1.72 -9.89
CA LEU A 24 3.49 1.66 -8.88
C LEU A 24 2.81 0.31 -8.89
N PHE A 25 2.52 -0.20 -7.70
CA PHE A 25 1.69 -1.35 -7.44
C PHE A 25 0.39 -0.89 -6.79
N VAL A 26 -0.74 -1.17 -7.43
CA VAL A 26 -2.05 -0.67 -7.00
C VAL A 26 -2.95 -1.85 -6.68
N LYS A 27 -3.55 -1.84 -5.48
CA LYS A 27 -4.64 -2.76 -5.13
C LYS A 27 -5.94 -1.96 -5.10
N VAL A 28 -6.97 -2.45 -5.77
CA VAL A 28 -8.32 -1.86 -5.79
C VAL A 28 -9.30 -2.89 -5.28
N ALA A 29 -10.24 -2.50 -4.41
CA ALA A 29 -11.25 -3.40 -3.89
C ALA A 29 -12.07 -4.04 -5.03
N ALA A 30 -12.20 -5.36 -5.00
CA ALA A 30 -13.07 -6.14 -5.89
C ALA A 30 -14.29 -6.72 -5.14
N ALA A 31 -14.38 -6.45 -3.83
CA ALA A 31 -15.46 -6.91 -2.99
C ALA A 31 -16.76 -6.16 -3.30
N GLY A 32 -17.68 -6.82 -4.03
CA GLY A 32 -19.02 -6.32 -4.29
C GLY A 32 -19.93 -6.32 -3.06
N GLU A 33 -21.07 -5.63 -3.15
CA GLU A 33 -21.99 -5.36 -2.03
C GLU A 33 -22.44 -6.63 -1.29
N LYS A 34 -22.88 -7.67 -2.03
CA LYS A 34 -23.31 -8.96 -1.42
C LYS A 34 -22.26 -9.59 -0.52
N MET A 35 -20.98 -9.50 -0.90
CA MET A 35 -19.89 -10.05 -0.10
C MET A 35 -19.68 -9.23 1.19
N ARG A 36 -19.87 -7.91 1.11
CA ARG A 36 -19.76 -6.98 2.25
C ARG A 36 -20.95 -7.04 3.19
N GLU A 37 -22.14 -7.37 2.69
CA GLU A 37 -23.33 -7.62 3.52
C GLU A 37 -23.14 -8.84 4.43
N THR A 38 -22.49 -9.89 3.90
CA THR A 38 -22.27 -11.15 4.63
C THR A 38 -21.09 -11.05 5.61
N SER A 39 -20.11 -10.21 5.29
CA SER A 39 -19.00 -9.88 6.17
C SER A 39 -18.69 -8.39 6.02
N PRO A 40 -19.18 -7.52 6.92
CA PRO A 40 -18.84 -6.11 6.88
C PRO A 40 -17.39 -5.94 7.31
N PHE A 41 -16.51 -5.61 6.36
CA PHE A 41 -15.13 -5.20 6.61
C PHE A 41 -14.83 -3.91 5.87
N LYS A 42 -13.99 -3.08 6.48
CA LYS A 42 -13.46 -1.87 5.84
C LYS A 42 -12.22 -2.23 5.06
N VAL A 43 -12.33 -2.21 3.73
CA VAL A 43 -11.24 -2.60 2.83
C VAL A 43 -10.08 -1.62 2.99
N TYR A 44 -8.86 -2.15 3.17
CA TYR A 44 -7.62 -1.41 3.37
C TYR A 44 -7.55 -0.47 4.59
N GLU A 45 -8.50 -0.50 5.54
CA GLU A 45 -8.43 0.34 6.75
C GLU A 45 -7.17 0.01 7.57
N ILE A 46 -6.91 -1.28 7.80
CA ILE A 46 -5.72 -1.74 8.53
C ILE A 46 -4.44 -1.40 7.76
N GLU A 47 -4.44 -1.54 6.44
CA GLU A 47 -3.26 -1.23 5.61
C GLU A 47 -2.98 0.28 5.62
N SER A 48 -4.02 1.11 5.50
CA SER A 48 -3.93 2.56 5.63
C SER A 48 -3.43 2.97 7.02
N TYR A 49 -3.94 2.37 8.09
CA TYR A 49 -3.44 2.60 9.45
C TYR A 49 -1.97 2.19 9.60
N GLY A 50 -1.59 1.05 9.01
CA GLY A 50 -0.21 0.57 8.99
C GLY A 50 0.76 1.59 8.40
N TYR A 51 0.45 2.12 7.21
CA TYR A 51 1.32 3.10 6.55
C TYR A 51 1.25 4.50 7.17
N ASN A 52 0.07 4.95 7.60
CA ASN A 52 -0.12 6.32 8.08
C ASN A 52 0.23 6.54 9.55
N VAL A 53 0.13 5.50 10.38
CA VAL A 53 0.33 5.59 11.84
C VAL A 53 1.50 4.71 12.27
N LEU A 54 1.39 3.39 12.11
CA LEU A 54 2.38 2.46 12.66
C LEU A 54 3.78 2.71 12.08
N LEU A 55 3.89 2.80 10.76
CA LEU A 55 5.18 2.97 10.09
C LEU A 55 5.87 4.28 10.50
N LYS A 56 5.11 5.34 10.75
CA LYS A 56 5.66 6.61 11.26
C LYS A 56 6.19 6.44 12.68
N SER A 57 5.46 5.73 13.54
CA SER A 57 5.90 5.42 14.91
C SER A 57 7.18 4.57 14.92
N TYR A 58 7.28 3.55 14.06
CA TYR A 58 8.49 2.74 13.92
C TYR A 58 9.68 3.58 13.46
N LYS A 59 9.50 4.43 12.43
CA LYS A 59 10.56 5.33 11.95
C LYS A 59 11.05 6.28 13.04
N ALA A 60 10.14 6.87 13.80
CA ALA A 60 10.49 7.76 14.91
C ALA A 60 11.30 7.02 16.00
N LEU A 61 10.97 5.76 16.29
CA LEU A 61 11.71 4.93 17.24
C LEU A 61 13.12 4.59 16.71
N GLU A 62 13.22 4.19 15.44
CA GLU A 62 14.49 3.86 14.79
C GLU A 62 15.44 5.07 14.74
N GLU A 63 14.90 6.26 14.46
CA GLU A 63 15.65 7.52 14.47
C GLU A 63 16.10 7.89 15.89
N LYS A 64 15.19 7.82 16.86
CA LYS A 64 15.50 8.11 18.27
C LYS A 64 16.64 7.24 18.83
N HIS A 65 16.72 5.99 18.38
CA HIS A 65 17.72 5.03 18.86
C HIS A 65 18.90 4.84 17.88
N ASN A 66 19.01 5.67 16.83
CA ASN A 66 20.07 5.60 15.81
C ASN A 66 20.25 4.19 15.24
N VAL A 67 19.14 3.50 14.98
CA VAL A 67 19.16 2.14 14.43
C VAL A 67 19.87 2.16 13.07
N PRO A 68 20.89 1.30 12.85
CA PRO A 68 21.57 1.15 11.56
C PRO A 68 20.58 0.87 10.44
N LYS A 69 20.83 1.40 9.24
CA LYS A 69 19.86 1.31 8.13
C LYS A 69 19.52 -0.13 7.76
N GLU A 70 20.48 -1.04 7.85
CA GLU A 70 20.29 -2.48 7.59
C GLU A 70 19.36 -3.18 8.58
N HIS A 71 19.08 -2.56 9.74
CA HIS A 71 18.21 -3.10 10.78
C HIS A 71 16.88 -2.38 10.89
N ARG A 72 16.63 -1.37 10.04
CA ARG A 72 15.36 -0.66 9.98
C ARG A 72 14.31 -1.48 9.26
N LEU A 73 13.05 -1.25 9.61
CA LEU A 73 11.89 -1.88 9.00
C LEU A 73 11.81 -1.53 7.52
N ALA A 74 12.09 -2.52 6.67
CA ALA A 74 11.95 -2.39 5.23
C ALA A 74 10.46 -2.44 4.84
N THR A 75 9.97 -1.38 4.22
CA THR A 75 8.61 -1.30 3.68
C THR A 75 8.65 -0.65 2.30
N PRO A 76 7.78 -1.05 1.36
CA PRO A 76 7.63 -0.33 0.11
C PRO A 76 7.17 1.10 0.38
N LYS A 77 7.54 2.04 -0.48
CA LYS A 77 7.01 3.40 -0.36
C LYS A 77 5.50 3.39 -0.55
N PHE A 78 4.82 4.20 0.26
CA PHE A 78 3.38 4.42 0.19
C PHE A 78 3.11 5.75 -0.52
N TYR A 79 2.29 5.71 -1.57
CA TYR A 79 1.94 6.90 -2.36
C TYR A 79 0.55 7.43 -2.05
N GLY A 80 -0.37 6.59 -1.56
CA GLY A 80 -1.69 7.05 -1.13
C GLY A 80 -2.74 5.95 -1.06
N THR A 81 -3.93 6.36 -0.58
CA THR A 81 -5.13 5.52 -0.50
C THR A 81 -6.36 6.28 -0.98
N SER A 82 -7.34 5.53 -1.47
CA SER A 82 -8.71 5.98 -1.69
C SER A 82 -9.64 5.18 -0.78
N ASP A 83 -10.59 5.85 -0.12
CA ASP A 83 -11.63 5.27 0.72
C ASP A 83 -13.02 5.30 0.05
N VAL A 84 -13.08 5.63 -1.25
CA VAL A 84 -14.32 5.64 -2.02
C VAL A 84 -14.96 4.26 -1.98
N TYR A 85 -16.21 4.20 -1.50
CA TYR A 85 -16.94 2.94 -1.34
C TYR A 85 -16.97 2.12 -2.65
N LEU A 86 -16.67 0.81 -2.53
CA LEU A 86 -16.51 -0.16 -3.64
C LEU A 86 -15.37 0.14 -4.62
N ARG A 87 -14.57 1.18 -4.36
CA ARG A 87 -13.41 1.60 -5.16
C ARG A 87 -12.25 2.00 -4.24
N GLU A 88 -12.21 1.40 -3.06
CA GLU A 88 -11.11 1.62 -2.13
C GLU A 88 -9.83 1.15 -2.81
N ALA A 89 -8.74 1.90 -2.63
CA ALA A 89 -7.48 1.58 -3.28
C ALA A 89 -6.31 1.92 -2.38
N VAL A 90 -5.21 1.20 -2.56
CA VAL A 90 -3.90 1.54 -2.00
C VAL A 90 -2.85 1.53 -3.11
N VAL A 91 -1.99 2.54 -3.12
CA VAL A 91 -0.93 2.74 -4.12
C VAL A 91 0.42 2.66 -3.40
N LEU A 92 1.24 1.71 -3.84
CA LEU A 92 2.54 1.38 -3.25
C LEU A 92 3.62 1.37 -4.33
N GLU A 93 4.88 1.36 -3.90
CA GLU A 93 6.03 1.08 -4.76
C GLU A 93 5.98 -0.35 -5.29
N ASP A 94 6.25 -0.49 -6.59
CA ASP A 94 6.39 -1.81 -7.20
C ASP A 94 7.79 -2.38 -6.92
N LEU A 95 7.86 -3.32 -5.99
CA LEU A 95 9.10 -4.00 -5.62
C LEU A 95 9.55 -5.04 -6.65
N SER A 96 8.67 -5.49 -7.56
CA SER A 96 9.06 -6.45 -8.61
C SER A 96 10.03 -5.86 -9.63
N ALA A 97 10.07 -4.53 -9.72
CA ALA A 97 11.00 -3.80 -10.58
C ALA A 97 12.42 -3.70 -10.02
N SER A 98 12.63 -4.10 -8.76
CA SER A 98 13.93 -4.01 -8.06
C SER A 98 14.61 -5.37 -7.89
N GLY A 99 14.15 -6.40 -8.61
CA GLY A 99 14.71 -7.76 -8.63
C GLY A 99 15.58 -8.04 -9.85
#